data_AF-A0A432V8K9-F1
#
_entry.id   AF-A0A432V8K9-F1
#
_cell.length_a   1.000
_cell.length_b   1.000
_cell.length_c   1.000
_cell.angle_alpha   90.00
_cell.angle_beta   90.00
_cell.angle_gamma   90.00
#
_symmetry.space_group_name_H-M   'P 1'
#
loop_
_entity.id
_entity.type
_entity.pdbx_description
1 polymer ?
#
loop_
_entity_poly.entity_id
_entity_poly.type
_entity_poly.pdbx_seq_one_letter_code
_entity_poly.pdbx_strand_id
1 'polypeptide(L)' 'MIKPHINVSRHLASRRAMKAWRERQRLVMVFKRFHDGQVTTRLLIDGEYYDVDDAQLAMLAEGAAPAELDLHPAFEPEE' A
#
# COMPACT_ATOMS: atom_id res chain seq x y z
N MET A 1 -27.71 -8.16 8.12
CA MET A 1 -26.23 -8.12 8.24
C MET A 1 -25.64 -8.18 6.84
N ILE A 2 -25.24 -7.04 6.27
CA ILE A 2 -24.73 -6.96 4.89
C ILE A 2 -23.25 -7.31 4.92
N LYS A 3 -22.86 -8.45 4.32
CA LYS A 3 -21.45 -8.82 4.16
C LYS A 3 -20.81 -7.88 3.13
N PRO A 4 -19.65 -7.27 3.40
CA PRO A 4 -18.98 -6.45 2.40
C PRO A 4 -18.56 -7.34 1.23
N HIS A 5 -19.11 -7.05 0.05
CA HIS A 5 -18.66 -7.67 -1.19
C HIS A 5 -17.24 -7.17 -1.49
N ILE A 6 -16.24 -8.02 -1.28
CA ILE A 6 -14.87 -7.75 -1.72
C ILE A 6 -14.91 -7.63 -3.24
N ASN A 7 -14.70 -6.42 -3.76
CA ASN A 7 -14.69 -6.17 -5.20
C ASN A 7 -13.38 -6.71 -5.79
N VAL A 8 -13.42 -7.97 -6.24
CA VAL A 8 -12.26 -8.71 -6.79
C VAL A 8 -11.63 -8.00 -7.98
N SER A 9 -12.42 -7.30 -8.78
CA SER A 9 -11.95 -6.54 -9.94
C SER A 9 -11.09 -5.35 -9.53
N ARG A 10 -11.50 -4.60 -8.48
CA ARG A 10 -10.68 -3.53 -7.87
C ARG A 10 -9.37 -4.09 -7.31
N HIS A 11 -9.42 -5.26 -6.68
CA HIS A 11 -8.24 -5.93 -6.13
C HIS A 11 -7.25 -6.38 -7.22
N LEU A 12 -7.75 -6.93 -8.33
CA LEU A 12 -6.93 -7.36 -9.46
C LEU A 12 -6.29 -6.19 -10.21
N ALA A 13 -7.04 -5.10 -10.41
CA ALA A 13 -6.51 -3.87 -11.00
C ALA A 13 -5.39 -3.28 -10.14
N SER A 14 -5.61 -3.20 -8.83
CA SER A 14 -4.61 -2.75 -7.85
C SER A 14 -3.34 -3.61 -7.90
N ARG A 15 -3.47 -4.94 -7.97
CA ARG A 15 -2.33 -5.86 -8.10
C ARG A 15 -1.53 -5.67 -9.39
N ARG A 16 -2.19 -5.46 -10.52
CA ARG A 16 -1.52 -5.24 -11.82
C ARG A 16 -0.76 -3.92 -11.83
N ALA A 17 -1.37 -2.85 -11.33
CA ALA A 17 -0.70 -1.56 -11.15
C ALA A 17 0.52 -1.70 -10.24
N MET A 18 0.37 -2.40 -9.11
CA MET A 18 1.47 -2.68 -8.19
C MET A 18 2.62 -3.48 -8.80
N LYS A 19 2.34 -4.41 -9.73
CA LYS A 19 3.39 -5.19 -10.39
C LYS A 19 4.19 -4.32 -11.36
N ALA A 20 3.51 -3.53 -12.19
CA ALA A 20 4.15 -2.64 -13.15
C ALA A 20 4.96 -1.53 -12.47
N TRP A 21 4.51 -1.07 -11.31
CA TRP A 21 5.23 -0.10 -10.50
C TRP A 21 6.37 -0.74 -9.68
N ARG A 22 6.22 -1.97 -9.18
CA ARG A 22 7.31 -2.78 -8.58
C ARG A 22 8.51 -3.00 -9.48
N GLU A 23 8.25 -3.12 -10.78
CA GLU A 23 9.31 -3.28 -11.77
C GLU A 23 10.07 -1.96 -12.01
N ARG A 24 9.50 -0.82 -11.60
CA ARG A 24 10.07 0.53 -11.73
C ARG A 24 10.68 1.08 -10.44
N GLN A 25 10.13 0.71 -9.29
CA GLN A 25 10.57 1.08 -7.94
C GLN A 25 10.61 -0.21 -7.12
N ARG A 26 11.67 -0.49 -6.35
CA ARG A 26 11.87 -1.75 -5.59
C ARG A 26 10.86 -1.92 -4.44
N LEU A 27 9.59 -2.12 -4.77
CA LEU A 27 8.51 -1.80 -3.85
C LEU A 27 7.65 -2.99 -3.46
N VAL A 28 8.01 -3.65 -2.38
CA VAL A 28 7.36 -4.90 -2.00
C VAL A 28 6.18 -4.60 -1.09
N MET A 29 4.96 -4.92 -1.52
CA MET A 29 3.82 -4.98 -0.60
C MET A 29 4.05 -6.11 0.40
N VAL A 30 4.04 -5.79 1.70
CA VAL A 30 4.37 -6.76 2.76
C VAL A 30 3.09 -7.29 3.42
N PHE A 31 2.15 -6.43 3.80
CA PHE A 31 0.85 -6.88 4.30
C PHE A 31 -0.25 -5.81 4.16
N LYS A 32 -1.50 -6.23 4.33
CA LYS A 32 -2.69 -5.36 4.33
C LYS A 32 -3.52 -5.63 5.59
N ARG A 33 -3.77 -4.59 6.39
CA ARG A 33 -4.54 -4.65 7.64
C ARG A 33 -5.90 -3.98 7.45
N PHE A 34 -6.93 -4.61 8.01
CA PHE A 34 -8.29 -4.08 8.08
C PHE A 34 -8.62 -3.88 9.56
N HIS A 35 -8.90 -2.65 9.98
CA HIS A 35 -9.31 -2.33 11.35
C HIS A 35 -10.34 -1.20 11.33
N ASP A 36 -11.42 -1.32 12.10
CA ASP A 36 -12.48 -0.31 12.27
C ASP A 36 -12.99 0.35 10.97
N GLY A 37 -13.14 -0.43 9.90
CA GLY A 37 -13.60 0.05 8.59
C GLY A 37 -12.54 0.79 7.77
N GLN A 38 -11.34 0.95 8.32
CA GLN A 38 -10.18 1.51 7.64
C GLN A 38 -9.23 0.41 7.16
N VAL A 39 -8.51 0.75 6.10
CA VAL A 39 -7.62 -0.15 5.39
C VAL A 39 -6.23 0.48 5.38
N THR A 40 -5.29 -0.18 6.03
CA THR A 40 -3.87 0.22 6.04
C THR A 40 -3.07 -0.80 5.25
N THR A 41 -2.27 -0.33 4.32
CA THR A 41 -1.36 -1.18 3.53
C THR A 41 0.06 -0.88 3.99
N ARG A 42 0.82 -1.90 4.39
CA ARG A 42 2.25 -1.75 4.66
C ARG A 42 3.08 -2.10 3.43
N LEU A 43 3.93 -1.17 3.04
CA LEU A 43 4.84 -1.24 1.91
C LEU A 43 6.28 -1.23 2.39
N LEU A 44 7.15 -1.99 1.73
CA LEU A 44 8.60 -1.89 1.87
C LEU A 44 9.14 -1.15 0.63
N ILE A 45 9.70 0.04 0.86
CA ILE A 45 10.23 0.95 -0.15
C ILE A 45 11.69 1.21 0.18
N ASP A 46 12.61 0.80 -0.69
CA ASP A 46 14.05 1.02 -0.52
C ASP A 46 14.64 0.62 0.85
N GLY A 47 14.05 -0.40 1.49
CA GLY A 47 14.47 -0.92 2.79
C GLY A 47 13.73 -0.35 3.99
N GLU A 48 12.81 0.60 3.78
CA GLU A 48 12.00 1.21 4.82
C GLU A 48 10.53 0.81 4.69
N TYR A 49 9.87 0.64 5.84
CA TYR A 49 8.45 0.33 5.88
C TYR A 49 7.61 1.59 5.90
N TYR A 50 6.49 1.58 5.19
CA TYR A 50 5.54 2.69 5.15
C TYR A 50 4.12 2.15 5.32
N ASP A 51 3.36 2.76 6.22
CA ASP A 51 1.92 2.53 6.35
C ASP A 51 1.16 3.58 5.55
N VAL A 52 0.36 3.12 4.59
CA VAL A 52 -0.39 4.00 3.69
C VAL A 52 -1.86 3.61 3.62
N ASP A 53 -2.72 4.60 3.38
CA ASP A 53 -4.11 4.36 3.02
C ASP A 53 -4.27 4.02 1.52
N ASP A 54 -5.51 3.77 1.08
CA ASP A 54 -5.82 3.43 -0.31
C ASP A 54 -5.53 4.61 -1.29
N ALA A 55 -5.61 5.87 -0.83
CA ALA A 55 -5.39 7.05 -1.68
C ALA A 55 -3.89 7.32 -1.87
N GLN A 56 -3.12 7.30 -0.78
CA GLN A 56 -1.66 7.37 -0.78
C GLN A 56 -1.06 6.20 -1.58
N LEU A 57 -1.62 4.99 -1.45
CA LEU A 57 -1.21 3.84 -2.26
C LEU A 57 -1.42 4.08 -3.76
N ALA A 58 -2.52 4.73 -4.16
CA ALA A 58 -2.77 5.06 -5.56
C ALA A 58 -1.75 6.08 -6.08
N MET A 59 -1.45 7.13 -5.31
CA MET A 59 -0.45 8.14 -5.68
C MET A 59 0.96 7.54 -5.80
N LEU A 60 1.34 6.68 -4.84
CA LEU A 60 2.58 5.91 -4.92
C LEU A 60 2.61 5.09 -6.22
N ALA A 61 1.54 4.34 -6.52
CA ALA A 61 1.46 3.52 -7.73
C ALA A 61 1.53 4.32 -9.06
N GLU A 62 1.14 5.60 -9.03
CA GLU A 62 1.28 6.53 -10.16
C GLU A 62 2.71 7.09 -10.31
N GLY A 63 3.59 6.85 -9.33
CA GLY A 63 4.99 7.20 -9.37
C GLY A 63 5.42 8.25 -8.35
N ALA A 64 4.53 8.69 -7.46
CA ALA A 64 4.89 9.61 -6.38
C ALA A 64 5.90 8.94 -5.43
N ALA A 65 6.89 9.71 -4.99
CA ALA A 65 7.82 9.31 -3.95
C ALA A 65 7.19 9.47 -2.56
N PRO A 66 7.58 8.68 -1.54
CA PRO A 66 7.05 8.82 -0.19
C PRO A 66 7.17 10.24 0.39
N ALA A 67 8.29 10.92 0.11
CA ALA A 67 8.53 12.29 0.54
C ALA A 67 7.55 13.31 -0.06
N GLU A 68 6.98 13.06 -1.25
CA GLU A 68 5.98 13.93 -1.87
C GLU A 68 4.60 13.80 -1.21
N LEU A 69 4.40 12.73 -0.43
CA LEU A 69 3.15 12.40 0.26
C LEU A 69 3.24 12.65 1.77
N ASP A 70 4.31 13.31 2.23
CA ASP A 70 4.65 13.47 3.66
C ASP A 70 4.60 12.15 4.44
N LEU A 71 4.97 11.04 3.78
CA LEU A 71 5.02 9.74 4.42
C LEU A 71 6.32 9.60 5.21
N HIS A 72 6.17 9.18 6.47
CA HIS A 72 7.29 8.83 7.32
C HIS A 72 7.43 7.31 7.42
N PRO A 73 8.67 6.79 7.54
CA PRO A 73 8.89 5.38 7.81
C PRO A 73 8.11 4.95 9.04
N ALA A 74 7.33 3.88 8.89
CA ALA A 74 6.66 3.22 9.98
C ALA A 74 7.73 2.62 10.90
N PHE A 75 7.62 2.92 12.19
CA PHE A 75 8.50 2.34 13.19
C PHE A 75 8.26 0.82 13.25
N GLU A 76 9.28 0.01 12.99
CA GLU A 76 9.27 -1.39 13.38
C GLU A 76 9.60 -1.46 14.87
N PRO A 77 8.71 -1.97 15.74
CA PRO A 77 9.21 -2.49 17.01
C PRO A 77 10.12 -3.67 16.68
N GLU A 78 11.38 -3.60 17.11
CA GLU A 78 12.29 -4.75 17.11
C GLU A 78 11.57 -5.93 17.79
N GLU A 79 11.38 -7.04 17.06
CA GLU A 79 10.96 -8.33 17.63
C GLU A 79 12.12 -9.02 18.36
#